data_AF-A0A094JRZ4-F1
#
_entry.id   AF-A0A094JRZ4-F1
#
_cell.length_a   1.000
_cell.length_b   1.000
_cell.length_c   1.000
_cell.angle_alpha   90.00
_cell.angle_beta   90.00
_cell.angle_gamma   90.00
#
_symmetry.space_group_name_H-M   'P 1'
#
loop_
_entity.id
_entity.type
_entity.pdbx_description
1 polymer ?
#
loop_
_entity_poly.entity_id
_entity_poly.type
_entity_poly.pdbx_seq_one_letter_code
_entity_poly.pdbx_strand_id
1 'polypeptide(L)'
;PLTSLYDKDGNKRVKSYHLPLYKKDYPSLSNDSYVKLDQIMTFSRNKIGSYICSLNEVDKASLHIKLIESLQMQDTIKEIVFKQIEKTVQELIEKYVEDVITKEL
;
A
#
# COMPACT_ATOMS: atom_id res chain seq x y z
N PRO A 1 23.05 11.26 -15.51
CA PRO A 1 23.01 10.80 -16.91
C PRO A 1 21.75 9.95 -17.21
N LEU A 2 21.16 10.12 -18.40
CA LEU A 2 19.94 9.40 -18.84
C LEU A 2 20.11 7.87 -18.91
N THR A 3 21.36 7.38 -18.89
CA THR A 3 21.73 5.96 -18.87
C THR A 3 21.31 5.22 -17.59
N SER A 4 20.95 5.93 -16.51
CA SER A 4 20.43 5.31 -15.28
C SER A 4 18.96 4.85 -15.39
N LEU A 5 18.27 5.23 -16.46
CA LEU A 5 16.83 5.00 -16.65
C LEU A 5 16.51 3.75 -17.46
N TYR A 6 17.51 3.00 -17.93
CA TYR A 6 17.32 1.87 -18.83
C TYR A 6 18.07 0.61 -18.35
N ASP A 7 17.48 -0.57 -18.55
CA ASP A 7 18.12 -1.85 -18.26
C ASP A 7 19.06 -2.29 -19.39
N LYS A 8 19.73 -3.43 -19.22
CA LYS A 8 20.72 -3.94 -20.20
C LYS A 8 20.10 -4.26 -21.56
N ASP A 9 18.77 -4.38 -21.62
CA ASP A 9 17.99 -4.72 -22.81
C ASP A 9 17.33 -3.48 -23.43
N GLY A 10 17.59 -2.29 -22.90
CA GLY A 10 17.06 -1.02 -23.43
C GLY A 10 15.64 -0.70 -22.98
N ASN A 11 15.08 -1.42 -22.01
CA ASN A 11 13.77 -1.10 -21.44
C ASN A 11 13.93 -0.07 -20.32
N LYS A 12 12.93 0.81 -20.15
CA LYS A 12 12.93 1.74 -19.02
C LYS A 12 12.95 0.96 -17.71
N ARG A 13 13.95 1.21 -16.86
CA ARG A 13 14.00 0.69 -15.49
C ARG A 13 12.78 1.20 -14.74
N VAL A 14 11.85 0.29 -14.52
CA VAL A 14 10.72 0.48 -13.62
C VAL A 14 11.29 0.77 -12.23
N LYS A 15 10.86 1.87 -11.60
CA LYS A 15 11.33 2.21 -10.26
C LYS A 15 10.88 1.09 -9.29
N SER A 16 11.68 0.80 -8.25
CA SER A 16 11.42 -0.31 -7.32
C SER A 16 10.01 -0.31 -6.74
N TYR A 17 9.46 0.88 -6.50
CA TYR A 17 8.14 1.09 -5.93
C TYR A 17 7.00 1.05 -6.95
N HIS A 18 7.25 0.94 -8.25
CA HIS A 18 6.16 0.71 -9.20
C HIS A 18 5.67 -0.75 -9.12
N LEU A 19 4.38 -0.95 -9.37
CA LEU A 19 3.75 -2.28 -9.32
C LEU A 19 3.61 -2.81 -10.75
N PRO A 20 4.35 -3.86 -11.16
CA PRO A 20 4.17 -4.49 -12.46
C PRO A 20 2.84 -5.25 -12.52
N LEU A 21 2.18 -5.20 -13.67
CA LEU A 21 0.94 -5.92 -13.98
C LEU A 21 1.14 -6.70 -15.27
N TYR A 22 1.28 -8.02 -15.17
CA TYR A 22 1.50 -8.88 -16.33
C TYR A 22 0.16 -9.24 -16.98
N LYS A 23 0.10 -9.21 -18.31
CA LYS A 23 -1.11 -9.54 -19.10
C LYS A 23 -1.61 -10.96 -18.83
N LYS A 24 -0.69 -11.88 -18.51
CA LYS A 24 -1.04 -13.26 -18.13
C LYS A 24 -1.96 -13.31 -16.90
N ASP A 25 -1.74 -12.40 -15.95
CA ASP A 25 -2.48 -12.32 -14.68
C ASP A 25 -3.70 -11.38 -14.82
N TYR A 26 -3.65 -10.47 -15.79
CA TYR A 26 -4.69 -9.48 -16.11
C TYR A 26 -5.08 -9.49 -17.59
N PRO A 27 -5.88 -10.47 -18.06
CA PRO A 27 -6.22 -10.62 -19.48
C PRO A 27 -7.00 -9.44 -20.08
N SER A 28 -7.69 -8.65 -19.24
CA SER A 28 -8.38 -7.42 -19.65
C SER A 28 -7.43 -6.30 -20.11
N LEU A 29 -6.14 -6.40 -19.80
CA LEU A 29 -5.13 -5.43 -20.25
C LEU A 29 -4.64 -5.78 -21.66
N SER A 30 -4.45 -4.76 -22.48
CA SER A 30 -3.95 -4.95 -23.84
C SER A 30 -2.51 -5.48 -23.86
N ASN A 31 -1.67 -5.06 -22.91
CA ASN A 31 -0.25 -5.39 -22.80
C ASN A 31 0.20 -5.48 -21.33
N ASP A 32 1.38 -6.03 -21.10
CA ASP A 32 2.09 -5.90 -19.82
C ASP A 32 2.21 -4.41 -19.47
N SER A 33 1.87 -4.10 -18.22
CA SER A 33 1.66 -2.74 -17.73
C SER A 33 2.29 -2.58 -16.35
N TYR A 34 2.28 -1.36 -15.81
CA TYR A 34 2.67 -1.11 -14.42
C TYR A 34 1.94 0.11 -13.87
N VAL A 35 1.76 0.15 -12.55
CA VAL A 35 1.14 1.28 -11.85
C VAL A 35 2.22 2.25 -11.37
N LYS A 36 2.06 3.52 -11.73
CA LYS A 36 2.95 4.62 -11.31
C LYS A 36 2.51 5.21 -9.97
N LEU A 37 3.12 4.75 -8.89
CA LEU A 37 2.76 5.19 -7.53
C LEU A 37 3.27 6.59 -7.17
N ASP A 38 4.21 7.13 -7.93
CA ASP A 38 4.66 8.51 -7.82
C ASP A 38 3.77 9.51 -8.59
N GLN A 39 2.74 9.03 -9.31
CA GLN A 39 1.84 9.85 -10.13
C GLN A 39 0.37 9.67 -9.75
N ILE A 40 0.09 9.70 -8.44
CA ILE A 40 -1.27 9.58 -7.91
C ILE A 40 -1.92 10.95 -7.84
N MET A 41 -3.20 11.03 -8.20
CA MET A 41 -4.00 12.25 -8.14
C MET A 41 -5.42 11.95 -7.67
N THR A 42 -6.01 12.92 -6.98
CA THR A 42 -7.43 12.92 -6.63
C THR A 42 -8.23 13.53 -7.78
N PHE A 43 -9.31 12.86 -8.19
CA PHE A 43 -10.19 13.35 -9.25
C PHE A 43 -11.66 13.01 -8.94
N SER A 44 -12.58 13.77 -9.52
CA SER A 44 -14.02 13.56 -9.35
C SER A 44 -14.50 12.29 -10.06
N ARG A 45 -15.49 11.59 -9.49
CA ARG A 45 -16.04 10.34 -10.02
C ARG A 45 -16.54 10.45 -11.46
N ASN A 46 -16.96 11.64 -11.89
CA ASN A 46 -17.40 11.88 -13.27
C ASN A 46 -16.28 11.77 -14.33
N LYS A 47 -15.01 11.75 -13.92
CA LYS A 47 -13.86 11.53 -14.80
C LYS A 47 -13.51 10.05 -14.99
N ILE A 48 -14.18 9.14 -14.29
CA ILE A 48 -13.94 7.69 -14.39
C ILE A 48 -14.60 7.17 -15.67
N GLY A 49 -13.81 6.49 -16.51
CA GLY A 49 -14.29 5.81 -17.70
C GLY A 49 -14.94 4.45 -17.38
N SER A 50 -14.93 3.56 -18.37
CA SER A 50 -15.40 2.18 -18.17
C SER A 50 -14.48 1.39 -17.23
N TYR A 51 -15.07 0.47 -16.48
CA TYR A 51 -14.34 -0.51 -15.69
C TYR A 51 -13.46 -1.40 -16.59
N ILE A 52 -12.24 -1.72 -16.15
CA ILE A 52 -11.27 -2.56 -16.88
C ILE A 52 -11.09 -3.91 -16.17
N CYS A 53 -10.57 -3.87 -14.94
CA CYS A 53 -10.36 -5.05 -14.09
C CYS A 53 -10.16 -4.63 -12.62
N SER A 54 -10.15 -5.62 -11.71
CA SER A 54 -9.74 -5.47 -10.32
C SER A 54 -8.36 -6.08 -10.14
N LEU A 55 -7.53 -5.45 -9.31
CA LEU A 55 -6.29 -6.07 -8.82
C LEU A 55 -6.61 -7.33 -8.00
N ASN A 56 -5.74 -8.33 -8.08
CA ASN A 56 -5.79 -9.49 -7.19
C ASN A 56 -5.32 -9.10 -5.78
N GLU A 57 -5.56 -9.96 -4.78
CA GLU A 57 -5.26 -9.65 -3.37
C GLU A 57 -3.76 -9.51 -3.09
N VAL A 58 -2.92 -10.27 -3.78
CA VAL A 58 -1.45 -10.21 -3.62
C VAL A 58 -0.93 -8.86 -4.11
N ASP A 59 -1.40 -8.40 -5.26
CA ASP A 59 -1.02 -7.13 -5.87
C ASP A 59 -1.61 -5.95 -5.10
N LYS A 60 -2.81 -6.08 -4.52
CA LYS A 60 -3.36 -5.07 -3.58
C LYS A 60 -2.46 -4.92 -2.35
N ALA A 61 -2.04 -6.02 -1.73
CA ALA A 61 -1.14 -5.97 -0.59
C ALA A 61 0.22 -5.35 -0.97
N SER A 62 0.78 -5.74 -2.12
CA SER A 62 2.03 -5.17 -2.65
C SER A 62 1.90 -3.67 -2.94
N LEU A 63 0.77 -3.24 -3.52
CA LEU A 63 0.44 -1.84 -3.79
C LEU A 63 0.50 -0.99 -2.53
N HIS A 64 -0.10 -1.45 -1.43
CA HIS A 64 -0.08 -0.72 -0.17
C HIS A 64 1.34 -0.50 0.35
N ILE A 65 2.17 -1.55 0.37
CA ILE A 65 3.56 -1.44 0.85
C ILE A 65 4.37 -0.48 -0.04
N LYS A 66 4.26 -0.64 -1.37
CA LYS A 66 4.99 0.20 -2.32
C LYS A 66 4.51 1.66 -2.30
N LEU A 67 3.23 1.91 -2.00
CA LEU A 67 2.69 3.26 -1.85
C LEU A 67 3.30 3.98 -0.66
N ILE A 68 3.46 3.27 0.47
CA ILE A 68 4.13 3.78 1.67
C ILE A 68 5.57 4.17 1.36
N GLU A 69 6.28 3.31 0.60
CA GLU A 69 7.64 3.57 0.16
C GLU A 69 7.70 4.80 -0.77
N SER A 70 6.80 4.87 -1.77
CA SER A 70 6.77 5.96 -2.76
C SER A 70 6.44 7.32 -2.14
N LEU A 71 5.63 7.35 -1.08
CA LEU A 71 5.24 8.58 -0.39
C LEU A 71 6.14 8.89 0.82
N GLN A 72 7.19 8.09 1.06
CA GLN A 72 8.10 8.22 2.21
C GLN A 72 7.36 8.27 3.56
N MET A 73 6.30 7.48 3.70
CA MET A 73 5.42 7.47 4.87
C MET A 73 5.86 6.50 5.97
N GLN A 74 7.08 5.96 5.91
CA GLN A 74 7.53 4.93 6.86
C GLN A 74 7.45 5.40 8.31
N ASP A 75 7.89 6.63 8.57
CA ASP A 75 7.90 7.21 9.92
C ASP A 75 6.48 7.49 10.43
N THR A 76 5.61 8.02 9.57
CA THR A 76 4.19 8.25 9.90
C THR A 76 3.49 6.95 10.26
N ILE A 77 3.73 5.87 9.50
CA ILE A 77 3.11 4.58 9.77
C ILE A 77 3.66 3.97 11.05
N LYS A 78 4.96 4.07 11.28
CA LYS A 78 5.56 3.67 12.54
C LYS A 78 4.88 4.37 13.72
N GLU A 79 4.70 5.69 13.65
CA GLU A 79 4.03 6.46 14.69
C GLU A 79 2.57 6.04 14.92
N ILE A 80 1.81 5.81 13.85
CA ILE A 80 0.42 5.32 13.93
C ILE A 80 0.36 3.94 14.60
N VAL A 81 1.25 3.03 14.18
CA VAL A 81 1.31 1.66 14.74
C VAL A 81 1.68 1.71 16.22
N PHE A 82 2.64 2.55 16.62
CA PHE A 82 2.99 2.72 18.04
C PHE A 82 1.80 3.22 18.85
N LYS A 83 1.12 4.28 18.40
CA LYS A 83 -0.07 4.81 19.09
C LYS A 83 -1.18 3.77 19.23
N GLN A 84 -1.38 2.93 18.21
CA GLN A 84 -2.38 1.88 18.25
C GLN A 84 -2.01 0.77 19.25
N ILE A 85 -0.72 0.40 19.32
CA ILE A 85 -0.22 -0.57 20.30
C ILE A 85 -0.38 -0.01 21.72
N GLU A 86 0.05 1.23 21.96
CA GLU A 86 -0.09 1.89 23.27
C GLU A 86 -1.54 1.90 23.74
N LYS A 87 -2.46 2.30 22.86
CA LYS A 87 -3.90 2.28 23.15
C LYS A 87 -4.39 0.88 23.52
N THR A 88 -4.01 -0.13 22.73
CA THR A 88 -4.44 -1.52 22.97
C THR A 88 -3.91 -2.05 24.31
N VAL A 89 -2.66 -1.73 24.65
CA VAL A 89 -2.05 -2.10 25.93
C VAL A 89 -2.77 -1.41 27.09
N GLN A 90 -3.09 -0.13 26.95
CA GLN A 90 -3.82 0.62 27.97
C GLN A 90 -5.22 0.02 28.21
N GLU A 91 -5.97 -0.27 27.15
CA GLU A 91 -7.30 -0.91 27.25
C GLU A 91 -7.22 -2.28 27.94
N LEU A 92 -6.18 -3.07 27.67
CA LEU A 92 -5.95 -4.36 28.33
C LEU A 92 -5.65 -4.21 29.83
N ILE A 93 -4.87 -3.19 30.21
CA ILE A 93 -4.55 -2.91 31.62
C ILE A 93 -5.79 -2.44 32.35
N GLU A 94 -6.54 -1.48 31.79
CA GLU A 94 -7.78 -0.96 32.39
C GLU A 94 -8.77 -2.09 32.64
N LYS A 95 -8.98 -2.95 31.65
CA LYS A 95 -9.84 -4.14 31.78
C LYS A 95 -9.34 -5.10 32.87
N TYR A 96 -8.03 -5.35 32.94
CA TYR A 96 -7.47 -6.21 33.98
C TYR A 96 -7.70 -5.64 35.39
N VAL A 97 -7.51 -4.33 35.58
CA VAL A 97 -7.75 -3.67 36.87
C VAL A 97 -9.22 -3.75 37.26
N GLU A 98 -10.15 -3.50 36.33
CA GLU A 98 -11.58 -3.63 36.57
C GLU A 98 -11.96 -5.06 37.01
N ASP A 99 -11.45 -6.07 36.32
CA ASP A 99 -11.70 -7.49 36.61
C ASP A 99 -11.14 -7.93 37.99
N VAL A 100 -10.01 -7.36 38.42
CA VAL A 100 -9.43 -7.62 39.75
C VAL A 100 -10.28 -7.00 40.85
N ILE A 101 -10.67 -5.72 40.68
CA ILE A 101 -11.50 -5.00 41.67
C ILE A 101 -12.86 -5.66 41.84
N THR A 102 -13.49 -6.13 40.76
CA THR A 102 -14.81 -6.79 40.83
C THR A 102 -14.76 -8.20 41.43
N LYS A 103 -13.59 -8.85 41.51
CA LYS A 103 -13.44 -10.16 42.17
C LYS A 103 -13.17 -10.08 43.67
N GLU A 104 -12.74 -8.91 44.17
CA GLU A 104 -12.48 -8.68 45.59
C GLU A 104 -13.68 -8.08 46.35
N LEU A 105 -14.78 -7.76 45.65
CA LEU A 105 -16.08 -7.37 46.21
C LEU A 105 -17.05 -8.56 46.26
#